data_AF-A0A3M2QL97-F1
#
_entry.id   AF-A0A3M2QL97-F1
#
_cell.length_a   1.000
_cell.length_b   1.000
_cell.length_c   1.000
_cell.angle_alpha   90.00
_cell.angle_beta   90.00
_cell.angle_gamma   90.00
#
_symmetry.space_group_name_H-M   'P 1'
#
loop_
_entity.id
_entity.type
_entity.pdbx_description
1 polymer ?
#
loop_
_entity_poly.entity_id
_entity_poly.type
_entity_poly.pdbx_seq_one_letter_code
_entity_poly.pdbx_strand_id
1 'polypeptide(L)'
;MAPKSKKLKVSRFHDKAFEAHMELLSLNEKSEGLNDVYLAPMFMGHVGKHWVDLKRECSGRANILDQYGLLGRDLSTDQASDEDPRVFYNVAAPTSTFICGSQGSGKSHTLATLLENCLVQSEANLLPRPLTGLVFHYDTFISDTGGLPCEAAHLSSHPGVQVRVLCPPTNVMNIKRIYSGMSNVSVQELRLGQADLNTKRMLDLMAVNSGQNARMPLYLHVVARVLRELRIQQQQRGGTFDYHGFKRALEAENLTESQSIPLQQRLETLESFMVKQVSSVGGFATQGRKRKKSQAAASGGESSDWTPVSGQLTVVDLSCPCVTPEMACSLFNVCLGLFLEQETSLGRVVALDESHKYMADNVESQAFTESLLSTIRLQRHLGVRVIISTQEPTISTRLLDLCSMTIVHRFTSPAWLQVLKRHLA
;
A
#
# COMPACT_ATOMS: atom_id res chain seq x y z
N MET A 1 -24.09 -30.47 -66.60
CA MET A 1 -24.49 -29.28 -65.82
C MET A 1 -25.82 -29.60 -65.16
N ALA A 2 -26.03 -29.59 -63.84
CA ALA A 2 -25.41 -28.89 -62.72
C ALA A 2 -25.42 -29.77 -61.44
N PRO A 3 -24.55 -29.53 -60.45
CA PRO A 3 -24.53 -30.25 -59.18
C PRO A 3 -25.54 -29.62 -58.21
N LYS A 4 -26.32 -30.41 -57.46
CA LYS A 4 -27.15 -29.89 -56.35
C LYS A 4 -26.81 -30.58 -55.02
N SER A 5 -26.03 -29.79 -54.27
CA SER A 5 -25.78 -29.72 -52.83
C SER A 5 -25.99 -30.95 -51.93
N LYS A 6 -24.86 -31.38 -51.35
CA LYS A 6 -24.82 -32.08 -50.06
C LYS A 6 -25.56 -31.23 -49.01
N LYS A 7 -26.57 -31.81 -48.36
CA LYS A 7 -27.19 -31.25 -47.15
C LYS A 7 -26.11 -31.13 -46.06
N LEU A 8 -25.70 -29.91 -45.75
CA LEU A 8 -24.96 -29.60 -44.52
C LEU A 8 -25.91 -29.79 -43.33
N LYS A 9 -25.80 -30.94 -42.66
CA LYS A 9 -26.23 -31.10 -41.28
C LYS A 9 -25.21 -30.39 -40.39
N VAL A 10 -25.49 -29.17 -39.94
CA VAL A 10 -24.97 -28.63 -38.67
C VAL A 10 -25.91 -27.50 -38.18
N SER A 11 -27.02 -27.81 -37.49
CA SER A 11 -27.65 -26.83 -36.60
C SER A 11 -26.85 -26.83 -35.30
N ARG A 12 -25.82 -26.00 -35.23
CA ARG A 12 -24.84 -25.97 -34.12
C ARG A 12 -25.41 -25.43 -32.80
N PHE A 13 -26.63 -24.89 -32.83
CA PHE A 13 -27.31 -24.31 -31.68
C PHE A 13 -28.66 -25.04 -31.51
N HIS A 14 -28.77 -25.89 -30.49
CA HIS A 14 -30.03 -26.55 -30.12
C HIS A 14 -30.87 -25.61 -29.24
N ASP A 15 -32.20 -25.57 -29.44
CA ASP A 15 -33.12 -24.73 -28.66
C ASP A 15 -33.07 -24.99 -27.15
N LYS A 16 -32.75 -26.23 -26.72
CA LYS A 16 -32.51 -26.54 -25.29
C LYS A 16 -31.30 -25.82 -24.70
N ALA A 17 -30.27 -25.55 -25.52
CA ALA A 17 -29.14 -24.74 -25.10
C ALA A 17 -29.49 -23.24 -25.12
N PHE A 18 -30.40 -22.82 -26.00
CA PHE A 18 -30.88 -21.44 -26.01
C PHE A 18 -31.59 -21.09 -24.69
N GLU A 19 -32.49 -21.93 -24.20
CA GLU A 19 -33.19 -21.68 -22.94
C GLU A 19 -32.24 -21.65 -21.74
N ALA A 20 -31.28 -22.59 -21.67
CA ALA A 20 -30.23 -22.59 -20.66
C ALA A 20 -29.28 -21.39 -20.78
N HIS A 21 -28.93 -20.94 -22.01
CA HIS A 21 -28.14 -19.74 -22.22
C HIS A 21 -28.92 -18.48 -21.86
N MET A 22 -30.22 -18.42 -22.14
CA MET A 22 -31.08 -17.32 -21.74
C MET A 22 -31.34 -17.29 -20.24
N GLU A 23 -31.30 -18.44 -19.56
CA GLU A 23 -31.32 -18.53 -18.09
C GLU A 23 -29.98 -18.11 -17.47
N LEU A 24 -28.84 -18.35 -18.16
CA LEU A 24 -27.54 -17.81 -17.76
C LEU A 24 -27.42 -16.30 -18.02
N LEU A 25 -28.15 -15.77 -19.01
CA LEU A 25 -28.18 -14.36 -19.40
C LEU A 25 -29.34 -13.58 -18.79
N SER A 26 -30.29 -14.26 -18.12
CA SER A 26 -31.38 -13.60 -17.43
C SER A 26 -30.81 -12.91 -16.20
N LEU A 27 -30.69 -11.59 -16.29
CA LEU A 27 -30.39 -10.75 -15.17
C LEU A 27 -31.50 -10.96 -14.15
N ASN A 28 -31.17 -11.61 -13.03
CA ASN A 28 -32.04 -11.59 -11.87
C ASN A 28 -32.09 -10.11 -11.45
N GLU A 29 -33.15 -9.38 -11.82
CA GLU A 29 -33.29 -7.94 -11.50
C GLU A 29 -33.19 -7.69 -9.99
N LYS A 30 -33.56 -8.70 -9.19
CA LYS A 30 -33.35 -8.72 -7.74
C LYS A 30 -31.88 -8.80 -7.32
N SER A 31 -30.95 -9.22 -8.18
CA SER A 31 -29.52 -9.39 -7.89
C SER A 31 -28.65 -8.21 -8.30
N GLU A 32 -29.05 -7.41 -9.30
CA GLU A 32 -28.28 -6.24 -9.72
C GLU A 32 -28.26 -5.17 -8.62
N GLY A 33 -29.42 -4.85 -8.04
CA GLY A 33 -29.49 -3.94 -6.88
C GLY A 33 -28.74 -4.46 -5.64
N LEU A 34 -28.60 -5.78 -5.46
CA LEU A 34 -27.84 -6.37 -4.34
C LEU A 34 -26.32 -6.25 -4.55
N ASN A 35 -25.85 -6.38 -5.79
CA ASN A 35 -24.42 -6.29 -6.12
C ASN A 35 -23.89 -4.86 -6.00
N ASP A 36 -24.68 -3.87 -6.41
CA ASP A 36 -24.28 -2.46 -6.36
C ASP A 36 -24.11 -1.96 -4.92
N VAL A 37 -24.94 -2.44 -3.99
CA VAL A 37 -24.86 -2.06 -2.57
C VAL A 37 -23.79 -2.85 -1.81
N TYR A 38 -23.51 -4.09 -2.19
CA TYR A 38 -22.42 -4.89 -1.59
C TYR A 38 -21.04 -4.24 -1.80
N LEU A 39 -20.84 -3.60 -2.95
CA LEU A 39 -19.61 -2.90 -3.30
C LEU A 39 -19.61 -1.44 -2.85
N ALA A 40 -20.71 -0.94 -2.29
CA ALA A 40 -20.79 0.44 -1.86
C ALA A 40 -19.77 0.71 -0.72
N PRO A 41 -18.93 1.74 -0.84
CA PRO A 41 -17.90 2.06 0.16
C PRO A 41 -18.50 2.55 1.48
N MET A 42 -19.69 3.17 1.43
CA MET A 42 -20.46 3.62 2.57
C MET A 42 -21.93 3.26 2.41
N PHE A 43 -22.61 3.10 3.54
CA PHE A 43 -24.06 2.89 3.58
C PHE A 43 -24.67 3.49 4.85
N MET A 44 -25.96 3.86 4.77
CA MET A 44 -26.73 4.36 5.90
C MET A 44 -27.28 3.21 6.75
N GLY A 45 -27.52 3.45 8.04
CA GLY A 45 -28.01 2.44 8.97
C GLY A 45 -29.35 1.83 8.57
N HIS A 46 -30.28 2.63 8.03
CA HIS A 46 -31.59 2.13 7.57
C HIS A 46 -31.46 1.22 6.35
N VAL A 47 -30.53 1.56 5.44
CA VAL A 47 -30.15 0.69 4.32
C VAL A 47 -29.62 -0.62 4.92
N GLY A 48 -28.62 -0.57 5.80
CA GLY A 48 -28.04 -1.73 6.49
C GLY A 48 -29.07 -2.66 7.17
N LYS A 49 -30.05 -2.11 7.88
CA LYS A 49 -31.13 -2.89 8.55
C LYS A 49 -31.97 -3.67 7.54
N HIS A 50 -32.40 -3.01 6.46
CA HIS A 50 -33.17 -3.65 5.39
C HIS A 50 -32.44 -4.87 4.80
N TRP A 51 -31.10 -4.84 4.73
CA TRP A 51 -30.28 -5.96 4.24
C TRP A 51 -30.19 -7.14 5.20
N VAL A 52 -30.06 -6.85 6.51
CA VAL A 52 -30.05 -7.90 7.54
C VAL A 52 -31.38 -8.66 7.54
N ASP A 53 -32.48 -7.93 7.35
CA ASP A 53 -33.81 -8.50 7.27
C ASP A 53 -34.00 -9.32 5.98
N LEU A 54 -33.54 -8.82 4.82
CA LEU A 54 -33.59 -9.55 3.54
C LEU A 54 -32.75 -10.85 3.56
N LYS A 55 -31.61 -10.85 4.26
CA LYS A 55 -30.76 -12.04 4.46
C LYS A 55 -31.47 -13.12 5.28
N ARG A 56 -32.34 -12.73 6.23
CA ARG A 56 -33.15 -13.68 7.01
C ARG A 56 -34.18 -14.39 6.13
N GLU A 57 -34.65 -13.75 5.07
CA GLU A 57 -35.61 -14.31 4.11
C GLU A 57 -34.94 -15.18 3.02
N CYS A 58 -33.73 -14.81 2.57
CA CYS A 58 -32.97 -15.54 1.55
C CYS A 58 -31.90 -16.47 2.17
N SER A 59 -32.34 -17.58 2.78
CA SER A 59 -31.42 -18.63 3.26
C SER A 59 -30.69 -19.31 2.09
N GLY A 60 -29.41 -18.98 1.84
CA GLY A 60 -28.56 -19.82 0.98
C GLY A 60 -27.39 -19.19 0.20
N ARG A 61 -27.14 -17.87 0.26
CA ARG A 61 -25.95 -17.27 -0.39
C ARG A 61 -25.02 -16.57 0.59
N ALA A 62 -23.72 -16.82 0.40
CA ALA A 62 -22.63 -16.46 1.29
C ALA A 62 -22.53 -14.94 1.57
N ASN A 63 -22.32 -14.62 2.85
CA ASN A 63 -21.48 -13.52 3.37
C ASN A 63 -21.72 -12.10 2.82
N ILE A 64 -22.96 -11.62 3.04
CA ILE A 64 -23.43 -10.26 2.79
C ILE A 64 -23.09 -9.37 4.00
N LEU A 65 -22.33 -8.28 3.78
CA LEU A 65 -21.89 -7.26 4.75
C LEU A 65 -21.24 -7.82 6.03
N ASP A 66 -20.25 -8.68 5.88
CA ASP A 66 -19.58 -9.32 7.03
C ASP A 66 -18.73 -8.37 7.88
N GLN A 67 -18.25 -7.26 7.29
CA GLN A 67 -17.34 -6.33 7.99
C GLN A 67 -17.66 -4.89 7.66
N TYR A 68 -17.98 -4.08 8.67
CA TYR A 68 -18.26 -2.67 8.54
C TYR A 68 -17.96 -1.94 9.85
N GLY A 69 -17.76 -0.63 9.79
CA GLY A 69 -17.51 0.19 10.98
C GLY A 69 -18.21 1.53 10.91
N LEU A 70 -18.57 2.08 12.07
CA LEU A 70 -19.21 3.37 12.16
C LEU A 70 -18.23 4.46 11.70
N LEU A 71 -18.70 5.35 10.82
CA LEU A 71 -17.94 6.51 10.35
C LEU A 71 -18.47 7.81 10.96
N GLY A 72 -19.79 7.90 11.13
CA GLY A 72 -20.41 9.09 11.66
C GLY A 72 -21.93 9.03 11.65
N ARG A 73 -22.54 10.21 11.68
CA ARG A 73 -23.98 10.39 11.68
C ARG A 73 -24.34 11.51 10.70
N ASP A 74 -25.38 11.30 9.92
CA ASP A 74 -25.98 12.35 9.11
C ASP A 74 -26.71 13.36 10.01
N LEU A 75 -26.38 14.64 9.81
CA LEU A 75 -26.96 15.76 10.55
C LEU A 75 -28.21 16.34 9.85
N SER A 76 -28.45 15.97 8.59
CA SER A 76 -29.63 16.41 7.85
C SER A 76 -30.90 15.65 8.25
N THR A 77 -30.72 14.46 8.82
CA THR A 77 -31.80 13.65 9.39
C THR A 77 -32.25 14.26 10.71
N ASP A 78 -33.39 14.96 10.69
CA ASP A 78 -34.03 15.52 11.87
C ASP A 78 -34.36 14.42 12.90
N GLN A 79 -34.39 14.73 14.20
CA GLN A 79 -34.80 13.77 15.24
C GLN A 79 -36.23 13.23 15.07
N ALA A 80 -37.02 13.81 14.16
CA ALA A 80 -38.37 13.40 13.83
C ALA A 80 -38.45 12.32 12.73
N SER A 81 -37.35 12.03 12.03
CA SER A 81 -37.26 10.91 11.09
C SER A 81 -37.01 9.60 11.84
N ASP A 82 -37.79 8.55 11.53
CA ASP A 82 -37.65 7.19 12.08
C ASP A 82 -36.50 6.41 11.41
N GLU A 83 -35.76 7.04 10.49
CA GLU A 83 -34.66 6.42 9.77
C GLU A 83 -33.35 6.51 10.56
N ASP A 84 -32.62 5.40 10.63
CA ASP A 84 -31.34 5.33 11.32
C ASP A 84 -30.30 6.25 10.64
N PRO A 85 -29.82 7.30 11.32
CA PRO A 85 -29.00 8.35 10.72
C PRO A 85 -27.49 7.99 10.70
N ARG A 86 -27.12 6.79 11.15
CA ARG A 86 -25.72 6.37 11.22
C ARG A 86 -25.17 6.08 9.83
N VAL A 87 -23.94 6.54 9.59
CA VAL A 87 -23.18 6.27 8.37
C VAL A 87 -22.10 5.25 8.70
N PHE A 88 -22.07 4.15 7.94
CA PHE A 88 -21.10 3.07 8.11
C PHE A 88 -20.15 3.01 6.91
N TYR A 89 -18.90 2.70 7.20
CA TYR A 89 -17.86 2.36 6.23
C TYR A 89 -17.86 0.85 6.00
N ASN A 90 -17.92 0.44 4.74
CA ASN A 90 -17.90 -0.96 4.34
C ASN A 90 -16.45 -1.46 4.28
N VAL A 91 -16.02 -2.16 5.33
CA VAL A 91 -14.68 -2.74 5.42
C VAL A 91 -14.58 -4.00 4.57
N ALA A 92 -15.68 -4.68 4.22
CA ALA A 92 -15.62 -5.88 3.40
C ALA A 92 -15.24 -5.59 1.94
N ALA A 93 -15.67 -4.45 1.38
CA ALA A 93 -15.34 -4.05 0.03
C ALA A 93 -13.94 -3.39 -0.07
N PRO A 94 -13.12 -3.73 -1.08
CA PRO A 94 -11.92 -2.97 -1.42
C PRO A 94 -12.27 -1.57 -1.95
N THR A 95 -11.78 -0.52 -1.30
CA THR A 95 -12.13 0.88 -1.60
C THR A 95 -10.90 1.78 -1.63
N SER A 96 -10.97 2.83 -2.45
CA SER A 96 -10.02 3.95 -2.44
C SER A 96 -10.69 5.18 -1.81
N THR A 97 -10.02 5.81 -0.84
CA THR A 97 -10.54 6.95 -0.07
C THR A 97 -9.57 8.12 -0.13
N PHE A 98 -10.07 9.30 -0.49
CA PHE A 98 -9.31 10.54 -0.46
C PHE A 98 -9.82 11.43 0.68
N ILE A 99 -8.93 11.86 1.57
CA ILE A 99 -9.23 12.74 2.71
C ILE A 99 -8.49 14.05 2.51
N CYS A 100 -9.21 15.17 2.48
CA CYS A 100 -8.61 16.49 2.34
C CYS A 100 -9.22 17.56 3.25
N GLY A 101 -8.49 18.63 3.50
CA GLY A 101 -8.91 19.72 4.39
C GLY A 101 -7.74 20.44 5.08
N SER A 102 -8.02 21.60 5.67
CA SER A 102 -6.98 22.43 6.29
C SER A 102 -6.29 21.72 7.46
N GLN A 103 -5.11 22.17 7.87
CA GLN A 103 -4.47 21.69 9.09
C GLN A 103 -5.43 21.82 10.30
N GLY A 104 -5.43 20.82 11.18
CA GLY A 104 -6.31 20.79 12.37
C GLY A 104 -7.81 20.63 12.10
N SER A 105 -8.22 20.29 10.88
CA SER A 105 -9.64 20.11 10.51
C SER A 105 -10.21 18.72 10.84
N GLY A 106 -9.39 17.81 11.39
CA GLY A 106 -9.80 16.45 11.78
C GLY A 106 -9.47 15.34 10.77
N LYS A 107 -8.66 15.61 9.72
CA LYS A 107 -8.27 14.61 8.71
C LYS A 107 -7.63 13.36 9.31
N SER A 108 -6.66 13.57 10.20
CA SER A 108 -5.92 12.49 10.86
C SER A 108 -6.81 11.66 11.78
N HIS A 109 -7.80 12.29 12.43
CA HIS A 109 -8.84 11.59 13.16
C HIS A 109 -9.64 10.68 12.23
N THR A 110 -10.12 11.16 11.09
CA THR A 110 -10.83 10.34 10.10
C THR A 110 -9.96 9.21 9.56
N LEU A 111 -8.68 9.48 9.26
CA LEU A 111 -7.72 8.46 8.85
C LEU A 111 -7.58 7.36 9.92
N ALA A 112 -7.42 7.76 11.19
CA ALA A 112 -7.31 6.85 12.32
C ALA A 112 -8.61 6.04 12.50
N THR A 113 -9.79 6.65 12.38
CA THR A 113 -11.09 5.96 12.47
C THR A 113 -11.25 4.91 11.36
N LEU A 114 -10.85 5.22 10.13
CA LEU A 114 -10.89 4.24 9.03
C LEU A 114 -9.90 3.10 9.27
N LEU A 115 -8.69 3.40 9.75
CA LEU A 115 -7.70 2.39 10.12
C LEU A 115 -8.18 1.54 11.29
N GLU A 116 -8.77 2.13 12.33
CA GLU A 116 -9.36 1.44 13.48
C GLU A 116 -10.41 0.43 13.03
N ASN A 117 -11.34 0.87 12.17
CA ASN A 117 -12.36 0.01 11.57
C ASN A 117 -11.79 -1.15 10.73
N CYS A 118 -10.54 -1.04 10.27
CA CYS A 118 -9.84 -2.10 9.55
C CYS A 118 -9.02 -3.03 10.47
N LEU A 119 -8.57 -2.57 11.63
CA LEU A 119 -7.53 -3.24 12.42
C LEU A 119 -8.02 -3.86 13.71
N VAL A 120 -9.12 -3.37 14.29
CA VAL A 120 -9.56 -3.80 15.62
C VAL A 120 -11.07 -3.89 15.71
N GLN A 121 -11.55 -4.94 16.39
CA GLN A 121 -12.95 -5.06 16.71
C GLN A 121 -13.31 -4.17 17.90
N SER A 122 -14.36 -3.37 17.76
CA SER A 122 -14.87 -2.48 18.81
C SER A 122 -16.40 -2.47 18.82
N GLU A 123 -17.01 -1.77 19.78
CA GLU A 123 -18.46 -1.57 19.81
C GLU A 123 -18.97 -0.78 18.58
N ALA A 124 -18.08 -0.05 17.92
CA ALA A 124 -18.40 0.77 16.75
C ALA A 124 -18.37 -0.03 15.44
N ASN A 125 -17.93 -1.29 15.43
CA ASN A 125 -17.77 -2.05 14.20
C ASN A 125 -18.10 -3.55 14.35
N LEU A 126 -18.27 -4.19 13.19
CA LEU A 126 -18.28 -5.64 13.04
C LEU A 126 -17.04 -6.00 12.23
N LEU A 127 -16.04 -6.61 12.87
CA LEU A 127 -14.77 -6.94 12.22
C LEU A 127 -14.31 -8.37 12.59
N PRO A 128 -14.93 -9.42 12.03
CA PRO A 128 -14.56 -10.80 12.31
C PRO A 128 -13.16 -11.18 11.81
N ARG A 129 -12.65 -10.51 10.77
CA ARG A 129 -11.28 -10.72 10.25
C ARG A 129 -10.57 -9.38 10.14
N PRO A 130 -9.77 -9.00 11.16
CA PRO A 130 -8.95 -7.81 11.12
C PRO A 130 -7.92 -7.85 9.98
N LEU A 131 -7.74 -6.71 9.34
CA LEU A 131 -6.85 -6.54 8.20
C LEU A 131 -5.40 -6.36 8.69
N THR A 132 -4.45 -6.41 7.76
CA THR A 132 -3.09 -5.91 7.99
C THR A 132 -2.94 -4.51 7.40
N GLY A 133 -2.29 -3.62 8.13
CA GLY A 133 -2.18 -2.20 7.78
C GLY A 133 -0.76 -1.76 7.46
N LEU A 134 -0.64 -0.86 6.48
CA LEU A 134 0.59 -0.15 6.13
C LEU A 134 0.32 1.36 6.10
N VAL A 135 1.06 2.16 6.85
CA VAL A 135 0.98 3.63 6.83
C VAL A 135 2.32 4.19 6.38
N PHE A 136 2.30 5.09 5.39
CA PHE A 136 3.45 5.90 5.01
C PHE A 136 3.38 7.25 5.69
N HIS A 137 4.42 7.58 6.46
CA HIS A 137 4.53 8.84 7.18
C HIS A 137 5.91 9.47 6.94
N TYR A 138 5.91 10.76 6.67
CA TYR A 138 7.12 11.56 6.50
C TYR A 138 6.86 12.97 7.00
N ASP A 139 7.69 13.41 7.93
CA ASP A 139 7.70 14.79 8.40
C ASP A 139 9.06 15.45 8.11
N THR A 140 9.03 16.76 7.87
CA THR A 140 10.22 17.60 7.71
C THR A 140 10.63 18.28 9.02
N PHE A 141 9.69 18.40 9.97
CA PHE A 141 9.92 19.08 11.24
C PHE A 141 10.43 18.14 12.33
N ILE A 142 11.63 17.60 12.12
CA ILE A 142 12.29 16.70 13.08
C ILE A 142 13.66 17.26 13.40
N SER A 143 13.99 17.22 14.67
CA SER A 143 15.27 17.63 15.22
C SER A 143 15.82 16.52 16.11
N ASP A 144 17.11 16.57 16.41
CA ASP A 144 17.73 15.62 17.35
C ASP A 144 17.13 15.68 18.76
N THR A 145 16.39 16.75 19.08
CA THR A 145 15.76 17.01 20.38
C THR A 145 14.26 16.77 20.39
N GLY A 146 13.62 16.50 19.25
CA GLY A 146 12.18 16.27 19.19
C GLY A 146 11.61 16.08 17.80
N GLY A 147 10.42 15.51 17.76
CA GLY A 147 9.58 15.29 16.59
C GLY A 147 8.20 14.81 17.04
N LEU A 148 7.24 14.79 16.12
CA LEU A 148 5.91 14.26 16.40
C LEU A 148 5.81 12.83 15.87
N PRO A 149 5.22 11.89 16.63
CA PRO A 149 4.93 10.56 16.11
C PRO A 149 3.82 10.65 15.05
N CYS A 150 3.78 9.67 14.15
CA CYS A 150 2.63 9.49 13.27
C CYS A 150 1.36 9.34 14.11
N GLU A 151 0.33 10.13 13.83
CA GLU A 151 -0.90 10.13 14.63
C GLU A 151 -1.59 8.75 14.64
N ALA A 152 -1.53 8.03 13.52
CA ALA A 152 -2.08 6.68 13.40
C ALA A 152 -1.44 5.66 14.35
N ALA A 153 -0.22 5.92 14.86
CA ALA A 153 0.41 5.05 15.83
C ALA A 153 -0.29 5.07 17.21
N HIS A 154 -1.12 6.07 17.51
CA HIS A 154 -1.93 6.10 18.74
C HIS A 154 -2.99 4.99 18.78
N LEU A 155 -3.28 4.32 17.66
CA LEU A 155 -4.12 3.12 17.65
C LEU A 155 -3.54 1.99 18.53
N SER A 156 -2.23 2.03 18.81
CA SER A 156 -1.55 1.13 19.77
C SER A 156 -2.03 1.26 21.22
N SER A 157 -2.81 2.29 21.53
CA SER A 157 -3.49 2.43 22.83
C SER A 157 -4.48 1.28 23.10
N HIS A 158 -5.03 0.66 22.05
CA HIS A 158 -5.87 -0.51 22.19
C HIS A 158 -5.00 -1.79 22.25
N PRO A 159 -5.21 -2.71 23.20
CA PRO A 159 -4.38 -3.92 23.35
C PRO A 159 -4.46 -4.88 22.16
N GLY A 160 -5.54 -4.79 21.38
CA GLY A 160 -5.74 -5.57 20.16
C GLY A 160 -4.97 -5.08 18.92
N VAL A 161 -4.30 -3.92 18.99
CA VAL A 161 -3.53 -3.36 17.87
C VAL A 161 -2.05 -3.36 18.21
N GLN A 162 -1.26 -4.05 17.38
CA GLN A 162 0.18 -3.99 17.46
C GLN A 162 0.71 -3.03 16.40
N VAL A 163 1.47 -2.01 16.83
CA VAL A 163 2.07 -1.05 15.90
C VAL A 163 3.55 -1.36 15.74
N ARG A 164 3.99 -1.54 14.50
CA ARG A 164 5.40 -1.72 14.15
C ARG A 164 5.88 -0.52 13.35
N VAL A 165 6.89 0.18 13.85
CA VAL A 165 7.46 1.33 13.17
C VAL A 165 8.76 0.92 12.48
N LEU A 166 8.83 1.05 11.17
CA LEU A 166 10.04 0.88 10.36
C LEU A 166 10.61 2.26 10.07
N CYS A 167 11.86 2.50 10.46
CA CYS A 167 12.49 3.81 10.34
C CYS A 167 13.88 3.75 9.65
N PRO A 168 14.37 4.87 9.12
CA PRO A 168 15.70 4.93 8.52
C PRO A 168 16.79 4.54 9.54
N PRO A 169 17.79 3.76 9.11
CA PRO A 169 18.99 3.44 9.87
C PRO A 169 19.67 4.64 10.56
N THR A 170 19.56 5.81 9.93
CA THR A 170 20.19 7.05 10.35
C THR A 170 19.47 7.75 11.51
N ASN A 171 18.21 7.41 11.81
CA ASN A 171 17.40 8.12 12.81
C ASN A 171 16.71 7.20 13.85
N VAL A 172 17.15 5.95 13.99
CA VAL A 172 16.50 4.93 14.81
C VAL A 172 16.37 5.34 16.27
N MET A 173 17.42 5.94 16.84
CA MET A 173 17.43 6.31 18.25
C MET A 173 16.45 7.44 18.57
N ASN A 174 16.28 8.39 17.64
CA ASN A 174 15.33 9.48 17.81
C ASN A 174 13.89 8.98 17.68
N ILE A 175 13.60 8.17 16.65
CA ILE A 175 12.28 7.55 16.49
C ILE A 175 11.94 6.68 17.71
N LYS A 176 12.88 5.88 18.23
CA LYS A 176 12.67 5.12 19.48
C LYS A 176 12.28 6.02 20.66
N ARG A 177 12.84 7.23 20.77
CA ARG A 177 12.45 8.19 21.81
C ARG A 177 11.07 8.78 21.55
N ILE A 178 10.79 9.20 20.32
CA ILE A 178 9.49 9.78 19.92
C ILE A 178 8.33 8.83 20.23
N TYR A 179 8.50 7.54 19.91
CA TYR A 179 7.46 6.52 20.13
C TYR A 179 7.52 5.85 21.51
N SER A 180 8.47 6.21 22.39
CA SER A 180 8.67 5.55 23.70
C SER A 180 7.47 5.68 24.66
N GLY A 181 6.64 6.72 24.48
CA GLY A 181 5.46 6.97 25.30
C GLY A 181 4.24 6.10 24.95
N MET A 182 4.31 5.30 23.89
CA MET A 182 3.18 4.50 23.41
C MET A 182 3.32 3.03 23.85
N SER A 183 2.23 2.44 24.31
CA SER A 183 2.14 0.98 24.55
C SER A 183 2.09 0.23 23.22
N ASN A 184 2.51 -1.04 23.18
CA ASN A 184 2.36 -1.90 21.99
C ASN A 184 3.01 -1.39 20.70
N VAL A 185 4.03 -0.51 20.81
CA VAL A 185 4.84 -0.05 19.68
C VAL A 185 6.21 -0.73 19.67
N SER A 186 6.58 -1.33 18.54
CA SER A 186 7.94 -1.84 18.30
C SER A 186 8.62 -1.04 17.20
N VAL A 187 9.75 -0.40 17.50
CA VAL A 187 10.55 0.34 16.52
C VAL A 187 11.70 -0.52 16.01
N GLN A 188 11.77 -0.69 14.69
CA GLN A 188 12.79 -1.46 13.98
C GLN A 188 13.40 -0.64 12.85
N GLU A 189 14.60 -1.04 12.43
CA GLU A 189 15.25 -0.42 11.29
C GLU A 189 14.63 -0.96 9.99
N LEU A 190 14.43 -0.08 9.01
CA LEU A 190 14.12 -0.48 7.66
C LEU A 190 15.40 -1.02 7.01
N ARG A 191 15.44 -2.34 6.81
CA ARG A 191 16.56 -3.06 6.20
C ARG A 191 16.08 -3.91 5.05
N LEU A 192 16.63 -3.69 3.86
CA LEU A 192 16.32 -4.47 2.66
C LEU A 192 17.29 -5.66 2.55
N GLY A 193 16.73 -6.86 2.45
CA GLY A 193 17.48 -8.06 2.09
C GLY A 193 17.71 -8.16 0.59
N GLN A 194 18.63 -9.04 0.17
CA GLN A 194 18.83 -9.30 -1.27
C GLN A 194 17.61 -9.95 -1.92
N ALA A 195 16.87 -10.77 -1.17
CA ALA A 195 15.62 -11.39 -1.62
C ALA A 195 14.50 -10.36 -1.85
N ASP A 196 14.55 -9.22 -1.15
CA ASP A 196 13.59 -8.13 -1.29
C ASP A 196 13.85 -7.30 -2.55
N LEU A 197 15.01 -7.44 -3.19
CA LEU A 197 15.34 -6.75 -4.41
C LEU A 197 14.90 -7.58 -5.63
N ASN A 198 14.31 -6.91 -6.61
CA ASN A 198 14.00 -7.51 -7.90
C ASN A 198 14.29 -6.48 -9.01
N THR A 199 14.24 -6.89 -10.28
CA THR A 199 14.53 -6.00 -11.42
C THR A 199 13.71 -4.71 -11.38
N LYS A 200 12.42 -4.80 -11.02
CA LYS A 200 11.53 -3.62 -10.94
C LYS A 200 11.96 -2.69 -9.81
N ARG A 201 12.13 -3.19 -8.59
CA ARG A 201 12.55 -2.40 -7.41
C ARG A 201 13.92 -1.76 -7.62
N MET A 202 14.85 -2.48 -8.27
CA MET A 202 16.14 -1.91 -8.64
C MET A 202 15.99 -0.74 -9.61
N LEU A 203 15.12 -0.85 -10.62
CA LEU A 203 14.84 0.26 -11.54
C LEU A 203 14.11 1.43 -10.83
N ASP A 204 13.17 1.14 -9.94
CA ASP A 204 12.44 2.15 -9.16
C ASP A 204 13.38 2.94 -8.23
N LEU A 205 14.33 2.25 -7.58
CA LEU A 205 15.38 2.86 -6.75
C LEU A 205 16.41 3.64 -7.56
N MET A 206 16.65 3.24 -8.79
CA MET A 206 17.48 3.97 -9.74
C MET A 206 16.69 5.09 -10.45
N ALA A 207 15.51 5.47 -9.93
CA ALA A 207 14.60 6.50 -10.45
C ALA A 207 14.37 6.40 -11.97
N VAL A 208 14.25 5.17 -12.49
CA VAL A 208 14.01 4.89 -13.90
C VAL A 208 12.50 4.86 -14.13
N ASN A 209 11.83 5.99 -13.97
CA ASN A 209 10.49 6.13 -14.52
C ASN A 209 10.47 7.26 -15.52
N SER A 210 10.35 6.82 -16.78
CA SER A 210 10.11 7.61 -17.97
C SER A 210 8.76 8.32 -17.85
N GLY A 211 8.74 9.44 -17.12
CA GLY A 211 7.82 10.52 -17.45
C GLY A 211 8.01 10.83 -18.92
N GLN A 212 6.92 10.96 -19.67
CA GLN A 212 6.84 10.88 -21.15
C GLN A 212 7.84 11.75 -21.94
N ASN A 213 8.60 12.64 -21.30
CA ASN A 213 9.54 13.57 -21.93
C ASN A 213 10.95 13.63 -21.31
N ALA A 214 11.32 12.80 -20.33
CA ALA A 214 12.69 12.78 -19.79
C ALA A 214 13.54 11.75 -20.55
N ARG A 215 14.52 12.22 -21.34
CA ARG A 215 15.52 11.34 -21.98
C ARG A 215 16.22 10.53 -20.90
N MET A 216 16.05 9.20 -20.95
CA MET A 216 16.67 8.28 -20.01
C MET A 216 18.20 8.45 -20.04
N PRO A 217 18.86 8.74 -18.90
CA PRO A 217 20.30 8.76 -18.82
C PRO A 217 20.93 7.48 -19.39
N LEU A 218 21.99 7.62 -20.19
CA LEU A 218 22.60 6.50 -20.91
C LEU A 218 23.05 5.36 -19.99
N TYR A 219 23.48 5.66 -18.76
CA TYR A 219 23.88 4.65 -17.77
C TYR A 219 22.74 3.72 -17.36
N LEU A 220 21.48 4.17 -17.45
CA LEU A 220 20.32 3.34 -17.12
C LEU A 220 20.04 2.28 -18.18
N HIS A 221 20.41 2.51 -19.45
CA HIS A 221 20.36 1.45 -20.46
C HIS A 221 21.33 0.32 -20.14
N VAL A 222 22.51 0.65 -19.61
CA VAL A 222 23.50 -0.34 -19.15
C VAL A 222 22.95 -1.09 -17.94
N VAL A 223 22.41 -0.39 -16.93
CA VAL A 223 21.77 -1.00 -15.75
C VAL A 223 20.65 -1.95 -16.17
N ALA A 224 19.73 -1.52 -17.05
CA ALA A 224 18.62 -2.34 -17.51
C ALA A 224 19.09 -3.59 -18.29
N ARG A 225 20.16 -3.47 -19.09
CA ARG A 225 20.77 -4.60 -19.79
C ARG A 225 21.35 -5.61 -18.79
N VAL A 226 22.14 -5.13 -17.83
CA VAL A 226 22.76 -5.98 -16.79
C VAL A 226 21.68 -6.69 -15.97
N LEU A 227 20.64 -5.98 -15.54
CA LEU A 227 19.52 -6.57 -14.81
C LEU A 227 18.77 -7.63 -15.63
N ARG A 228 18.62 -7.43 -16.94
CA ARG A 228 17.98 -8.41 -17.83
C ARG A 228 18.81 -9.68 -17.96
N GLU A 229 20.13 -9.55 -18.14
CA GLU A 229 21.03 -10.69 -18.23
C GLU A 229 21.05 -11.50 -16.93
N LEU A 230 21.15 -10.82 -15.78
CA LEU A 230 21.06 -11.48 -14.47
C LEU A 230 19.72 -12.15 -14.24
N ARG A 231 18.62 -11.57 -14.75
CA ARG A 231 17.30 -12.20 -14.68
C ARG A 231 17.23 -13.49 -15.50
N ILE A 232 17.85 -13.54 -16.68
CA ILE A 232 17.95 -14.75 -17.50
C ILE A 232 18.74 -15.83 -16.74
N GLN A 233 19.88 -15.46 -16.16
CA GLN A 233 20.71 -16.39 -15.38
C GLN A 233 19.99 -16.89 -14.12
N GLN A 234 19.24 -16.02 -13.44
CA GLN A 234 18.42 -16.37 -12.29
C GLN A 234 17.34 -17.40 -12.64
N GLN A 235 16.69 -17.26 -13.82
CA GLN A 235 15.69 -18.23 -14.28
C GLN A 235 16.29 -19.61 -14.54
N GLN A 236 17.53 -19.67 -15.05
CA GLN A 236 18.21 -20.92 -15.34
C GLN A 236 18.71 -21.63 -14.07
N ARG A 237 19.22 -20.87 -13.10
CA ARG A 237 19.80 -21.42 -11.87
C ARG A 237 18.77 -21.66 -10.77
N GLY A 238 17.65 -20.93 -10.79
CA GLY A 238 16.74 -20.82 -9.67
C GLY A 238 17.36 -20.01 -8.51
N GLY A 239 16.56 -19.18 -7.84
CA GLY A 239 16.99 -18.43 -6.66
C GLY A 239 16.49 -16.99 -6.62
N THR A 240 16.95 -16.24 -5.62
CA THR A 240 16.64 -14.83 -5.40
C THR A 240 17.60 -13.92 -6.16
N PHE A 241 17.35 -12.61 -6.15
CA PHE A 241 18.22 -11.64 -6.77
C PHE A 241 19.59 -11.59 -6.07
N ASP A 242 20.69 -11.61 -6.84
CA ASP A 242 22.06 -11.48 -6.34
C ASP A 242 22.57 -10.05 -6.57
N TYR A 243 22.55 -9.23 -5.52
CA TYR A 243 23.03 -7.85 -5.58
C TYR A 243 24.55 -7.76 -5.82
N HIS A 244 25.34 -8.69 -5.29
CA HIS A 244 26.79 -8.68 -5.52
C HIS A 244 27.13 -9.08 -6.95
N GLY A 245 26.40 -10.04 -7.52
CA GLY A 245 26.46 -10.36 -8.94
C GLY A 245 26.15 -9.14 -9.81
N PHE A 246 25.12 -8.38 -9.44
CA PHE A 246 24.80 -7.11 -10.09
C PHE A 246 25.92 -6.07 -9.99
N LYS A 247 26.50 -5.85 -8.80
CA LYS A 247 27.60 -4.89 -8.60
C LYS A 247 28.83 -5.27 -9.42
N ARG A 248 29.25 -6.54 -9.41
CA ARG A 248 30.37 -7.04 -10.24
C ARG A 248 30.12 -6.88 -11.73
N ALA A 249 28.89 -7.15 -12.18
CA ALA A 249 28.53 -7.01 -13.59
C ALA A 249 28.52 -5.54 -14.01
N LEU A 250 28.13 -4.62 -13.14
CA LEU A 250 28.22 -3.17 -13.38
C LEU A 250 29.65 -2.65 -13.43
N GLU A 251 30.52 -3.10 -12.52
CA GLU A 251 31.94 -2.72 -12.49
C GLU A 251 32.71 -3.23 -13.72
N ALA A 252 32.25 -4.32 -14.34
CA ALA A 252 32.82 -4.86 -15.57
C ALA A 252 32.42 -4.06 -16.83
N GLU A 253 31.45 -3.16 -16.74
CA GLU A 253 30.99 -2.35 -17.86
C GLU A 253 31.81 -1.06 -18.00
N ASN A 254 32.11 -0.67 -19.24
CA ASN A 254 32.86 0.55 -19.54
C ASN A 254 31.97 1.81 -19.44
N LEU A 255 31.57 2.19 -18.23
CA LEU A 255 30.87 3.44 -17.97
C LEU A 255 31.85 4.63 -17.95
N THR A 256 31.43 5.76 -18.53
CA THR A 256 32.22 7.01 -18.41
C THR A 256 32.16 7.54 -16.97
N GLU A 257 33.15 8.33 -16.56
CA GLU A 257 33.19 8.94 -15.21
C GLU A 257 31.95 9.81 -14.92
N SER A 258 31.43 10.49 -15.94
CA SER A 258 30.17 11.26 -15.87
C SER A 258 28.92 10.41 -15.66
N GLN A 259 28.99 9.09 -15.92
CA GLN A 259 27.89 8.14 -15.78
C GLN A 259 28.01 7.32 -14.48
N SER A 260 29.24 7.02 -14.05
CA SER A 260 29.49 6.23 -12.84
C SER A 260 29.17 7.01 -11.57
N ILE A 261 29.51 8.30 -11.49
CA ILE A 261 29.31 9.11 -10.27
C ILE A 261 27.83 9.18 -9.84
N PRO A 262 26.87 9.56 -10.71
CA PRO A 262 25.46 9.62 -10.32
C PRO A 262 24.88 8.24 -9.97
N LEU A 263 25.32 7.20 -10.67
CA LEU A 263 24.90 5.83 -10.39
C LEU A 263 25.43 5.36 -9.03
N GLN A 264 26.69 5.65 -8.73
CA GLN A 264 27.32 5.29 -7.47
C GLN A 264 26.63 5.95 -6.28
N GLN A 265 26.29 7.23 -6.38
CA GLN A 265 25.53 7.92 -5.33
C GLN A 265 24.17 7.25 -5.04
N ARG A 266 23.48 6.78 -6.09
CA ARG A 266 22.20 6.05 -5.96
C ARG A 266 22.40 4.67 -5.35
N LEU A 267 23.45 3.96 -5.74
CA LEU A 267 23.81 2.66 -5.14
C LEU A 267 24.22 2.81 -3.68
N GLU A 268 24.98 3.83 -3.32
CA GLU A 268 25.37 4.11 -1.93
C GLU A 268 24.14 4.43 -1.07
N THR A 269 23.19 5.19 -1.62
CA THR A 269 21.90 5.45 -0.95
C THR A 269 21.15 4.14 -0.71
N LEU A 270 21.04 3.25 -1.70
CA LEU A 270 20.42 1.94 -1.53
C LEU A 270 21.16 1.07 -0.50
N GLU A 271 22.49 0.97 -0.63
CA GLU A 271 23.35 0.17 0.25
C GLU A 271 23.24 0.62 1.71
N SER A 272 22.94 1.91 1.96
CA SER A 272 22.70 2.42 3.32
C SER A 272 21.48 1.79 4.01
N PHE A 273 20.47 1.36 3.23
CA PHE A 273 19.27 0.66 3.69
C PHE A 273 19.38 -0.86 3.54
N MET A 274 20.41 -1.39 2.88
CA MET A 274 20.61 -2.84 2.79
C MET A 274 21.14 -3.42 4.10
N VAL A 275 20.86 -4.71 4.32
CA VAL A 275 21.49 -5.48 5.40
C VAL A 275 23.00 -5.49 5.21
N LYS A 276 23.75 -5.06 6.23
CA LYS A 276 25.20 -5.24 6.27
C LYS A 276 25.50 -6.73 6.44
N GLN A 277 25.78 -7.41 5.34
CA GLN A 277 26.31 -8.77 5.37
C GLN A 277 27.66 -8.71 6.09
N VAL A 278 27.75 -9.38 7.25
CA VAL A 278 29.05 -9.56 7.92
C VAL A 278 29.85 -10.48 7.01
N SER A 279 30.74 -9.89 6.21
CA SER A 279 31.76 -10.63 5.49
C SER A 279 32.56 -11.43 6.52
N SER A 280 32.32 -12.74 6.58
CA SER A 280 33.16 -13.70 7.32
C SER A 280 34.48 -13.92 6.57
N VAL A 281 35.18 -12.83 6.25
CA VAL A 281 36.47 -12.86 5.58
C VAL A 281 37.48 -12.15 6.48
N GLY A 282 38.38 -12.92 7.08
CA GLY A 282 39.63 -12.39 7.64
C GLY A 282 39.90 -12.69 9.12
N GLY A 283 39.82 -13.95 9.55
CA GLY A 283 40.42 -14.39 10.82
C GLY A 283 41.42 -15.51 10.55
N PHE A 284 42.71 -15.16 10.49
CA PHE A 284 43.81 -16.12 10.38
C PHE A 284 43.65 -17.28 11.38
N ALA A 285 43.77 -18.50 10.88
CA ALA A 285 43.83 -19.70 11.68
C ALA A 285 44.98 -19.60 12.70
N THR A 286 44.65 -19.57 13.98
CA THR A 286 45.54 -20.03 15.04
C THR A 286 44.78 -21.00 15.92
N GLN A 287 45.26 -22.25 15.91
CA GLN A 287 44.72 -23.35 16.70
C GLN A 287 44.88 -23.08 18.19
N GLY A 288 43.84 -23.43 18.95
CA GLY A 288 43.98 -23.89 20.33
C GLY A 288 43.53 -22.93 21.42
N ARG A 289 42.26 -23.03 21.84
CA ARG A 289 41.87 -23.28 23.24
C ARG A 289 40.35 -23.31 23.41
N LYS A 290 39.87 -24.38 24.03
CA LYS A 290 38.49 -24.57 24.52
C LYS A 290 38.07 -23.36 25.39
N ARG A 291 37.00 -22.65 25.01
CA ARG A 291 36.23 -21.78 25.93
C ARG A 291 34.73 -21.93 25.71
N LYS A 292 34.04 -21.87 26.85
CA LYS A 292 32.63 -22.14 27.14
C LYS A 292 31.67 -21.40 26.20
N LYS A 293 30.56 -22.07 25.85
CA LYS A 293 29.34 -21.48 25.28
C LYS A 293 28.83 -20.38 26.22
N SER A 294 29.13 -19.13 25.91
CA SER A 294 28.30 -17.99 26.28
C SER A 294 27.52 -17.61 25.03
N GLN A 295 26.19 -17.78 25.09
CA GLN A 295 25.25 -17.19 24.15
C GLN A 295 25.36 -15.67 24.27
N ALA A 296 26.23 -15.06 23.47
CA ALA A 296 26.14 -13.65 23.14
C ALA A 296 25.49 -13.61 21.76
N ALA A 297 24.27 -13.06 21.70
CA ALA A 297 23.49 -12.86 20.50
C ALA A 297 24.34 -12.15 19.44
N ALA A 298 24.61 -12.85 18.35
CA ALA A 298 25.18 -12.26 17.16
C ALA A 298 24.09 -11.38 16.51
N SER A 299 24.20 -10.07 16.68
CA SER A 299 23.42 -9.08 15.93
C SER A 299 23.92 -9.00 14.49
N GLY A 300 23.73 -10.08 13.72
CA GLY A 300 23.73 -10.02 12.27
C GLY A 300 22.41 -9.41 11.84
N GLY A 301 22.43 -8.30 11.11
CA GLY A 301 21.19 -7.60 10.74
C GLY A 301 20.29 -8.51 9.92
N GLU A 302 19.08 -8.77 10.41
CA GLU A 302 18.05 -9.46 9.64
C GLU A 302 17.34 -8.43 8.73
N SER A 303 16.89 -8.86 7.55
CA SER A 303 16.05 -8.02 6.68
C SER A 303 14.71 -7.75 7.38
N SER A 304 14.08 -6.61 7.06
CA SER A 304 12.76 -6.29 7.59
C SER A 304 11.76 -7.37 7.16
N ASP A 305 11.08 -7.95 8.14
CA ASP A 305 10.06 -8.96 7.89
C ASP A 305 8.78 -8.31 7.35
N TRP A 306 8.29 -8.75 6.19
CA TRP A 306 7.07 -8.24 5.58
C TRP A 306 5.87 -9.18 5.78
N THR A 307 6.01 -10.25 6.58
CA THR A 307 4.92 -11.20 6.80
C THR A 307 3.65 -10.49 7.32
N PRO A 308 2.50 -10.72 6.69
CA PRO A 308 1.26 -10.03 7.03
C PRO A 308 0.67 -10.60 8.31
N VAL A 309 0.52 -9.75 9.32
CA VAL A 309 -0.10 -10.09 10.61
C VAL A 309 -1.45 -9.39 10.75
N SER A 310 -2.47 -10.15 11.16
CA SER A 310 -3.84 -9.63 11.38
C SER A 310 -3.85 -8.67 12.58
N GLY A 311 -4.49 -7.51 12.41
CA GLY A 311 -4.57 -6.47 13.45
C GLY A 311 -3.25 -5.73 13.72
N GLN A 312 -2.22 -5.95 12.89
CA GLN A 312 -0.96 -5.23 12.97
C GLN A 312 -0.95 -4.03 12.02
N LEU A 313 -0.49 -2.89 12.52
CA LEU A 313 -0.23 -1.69 11.74
C LEU A 313 1.27 -1.48 11.59
N THR A 314 1.78 -1.61 10.37
CA THR A 314 3.16 -1.24 10.04
C THR A 314 3.19 0.22 9.62
N VAL A 315 3.88 1.07 10.37
CA VAL A 315 4.14 2.48 10.01
C VAL A 315 5.55 2.56 9.45
N VAL A 316 5.69 2.95 8.19
CA VAL A 316 7.00 3.27 7.61
C VAL A 316 7.19 4.77 7.81
N ASP A 317 7.97 5.10 8.84
CA ASP A 317 8.22 6.47 9.26
C ASP A 317 9.62 6.90 8.79
N LEU A 318 9.66 7.57 7.63
CA LEU A 318 10.91 8.03 7.00
C LEU A 318 11.32 9.45 7.41
N SER A 319 10.70 9.94 8.49
CA SER A 319 11.04 11.16 9.21
C SER A 319 12.52 11.16 9.63
N CYS A 320 13.38 11.75 8.82
CA CYS A 320 14.82 11.85 9.10
C CYS A 320 15.44 13.05 8.36
N PRO A 321 16.31 13.85 9.02
CA PRO A 321 17.04 14.94 8.37
C PRO A 321 17.92 14.51 7.18
N CYS A 322 18.31 13.23 7.12
CA CYS A 322 19.14 12.66 6.05
C CYS A 322 18.32 12.08 4.89
N VAL A 323 16.99 12.04 4.99
CA VAL A 323 16.11 11.49 3.96
C VAL A 323 15.36 12.64 3.31
N THR A 324 15.48 12.76 1.99
CA THR A 324 14.74 13.77 1.23
C THR A 324 13.34 13.25 0.84
N PRO A 325 12.39 14.13 0.50
CA PRO A 325 11.07 13.72 -0.01
C PRO A 325 11.12 12.75 -1.19
N GLU A 326 12.07 12.95 -2.12
CA GLU A 326 12.28 12.10 -3.29
C GLU A 326 12.71 10.69 -2.86
N MET A 327 13.69 10.60 -1.95
CA MET A 327 14.16 9.35 -1.40
C MET A 327 13.07 8.61 -0.64
N ALA A 328 12.26 9.35 0.14
CA ALA A 328 11.11 8.80 0.84
C ALA A 328 10.10 8.19 -0.15
N CYS A 329 9.80 8.87 -1.27
CA CYS A 329 8.89 8.34 -2.30
C CYS A 329 9.43 7.03 -2.93
N SER A 330 10.72 6.97 -3.27
CA SER A 330 11.32 5.74 -3.80
C SER A 330 11.25 4.59 -2.80
N LEU A 331 11.53 4.85 -1.51
CA LEU A 331 11.47 3.85 -0.45
C LEU A 331 10.04 3.41 -0.15
N PHE A 332 9.07 4.34 -0.12
CA PHE A 332 7.65 4.02 0.01
C PHE A 332 7.15 3.17 -1.15
N ASN A 333 7.59 3.42 -2.38
CA ASN A 333 7.25 2.59 -3.52
C ASN A 333 7.77 1.15 -3.37
N VAL A 334 9.02 0.99 -2.89
CA VAL A 334 9.59 -0.33 -2.60
C VAL A 334 8.81 -1.04 -1.49
N CYS A 335 8.51 -0.34 -0.39
CA CYS A 335 7.74 -0.86 0.73
C CYS A 335 6.31 -1.26 0.33
N LEU A 336 5.65 -0.47 -0.51
CA LEU A 336 4.34 -0.76 -1.07
C LEU A 336 4.39 -2.06 -1.88
N GLY A 337 5.39 -2.21 -2.75
CA GLY A 337 5.61 -3.43 -3.51
C GLY A 337 5.86 -4.64 -2.61
N LEU A 338 6.71 -4.51 -1.58
CA LEU A 338 7.02 -5.60 -0.64
C LEU A 338 5.79 -6.07 0.13
N PHE A 339 4.94 -5.13 0.56
CA PHE A 339 3.72 -5.43 1.28
C PHE A 339 2.65 -6.10 0.41
N LEU A 340 2.50 -5.66 -0.85
CA LEU A 340 1.47 -6.20 -1.76
C LEU A 340 1.85 -7.56 -2.36
N GLU A 341 3.14 -7.85 -2.51
CA GLU A 341 3.63 -9.13 -3.06
C GLU A 341 3.46 -10.32 -2.10
N GLN A 342 3.27 -10.09 -0.80
CA GLN A 342 3.12 -11.17 0.18
C GLN A 342 1.84 -11.98 -0.08
N GLU A 343 1.93 -13.29 -0.21
CA GLU A 343 0.73 -14.13 -0.29
C GLU A 343 -0.03 -14.11 1.04
N THR A 344 -1.30 -13.70 1.01
CA THR A 344 -2.13 -13.69 2.21
C THR A 344 -3.61 -13.80 1.89
N SER A 345 -4.35 -14.44 2.79
CA SER A 345 -5.82 -14.43 2.83
C SER A 345 -6.39 -13.25 3.60
N LEU A 346 -5.54 -12.44 4.25
CA LEU A 346 -5.95 -11.26 5.01
C LEU A 346 -6.25 -10.10 4.05
N GLY A 347 -7.26 -9.30 4.39
CA GLY A 347 -7.46 -8.01 3.74
C GLY A 347 -6.32 -7.06 4.08
N ARG A 348 -6.03 -6.13 3.16
CA ARG A 348 -4.95 -5.13 3.32
C ARG A 348 -5.53 -3.73 3.38
N VAL A 349 -4.92 -2.86 4.18
CA VAL A 349 -5.16 -1.42 4.14
C VAL A 349 -3.84 -0.67 4.03
N VAL A 350 -3.75 0.25 3.07
CA VAL A 350 -2.60 1.11 2.84
C VAL A 350 -3.06 2.54 3.02
N ALA A 351 -2.36 3.28 3.88
CA ALA A 351 -2.66 4.65 4.22
C ALA A 351 -1.46 5.54 3.93
N LEU A 352 -1.72 6.69 3.31
CA LEU A 352 -0.74 7.75 3.10
C LEU A 352 -1.12 8.89 4.02
N ASP A 353 -0.26 9.20 4.98
CA ASP A 353 -0.47 10.30 5.90
C ASP A 353 0.24 11.57 5.42
N GLU A 354 -0.41 12.71 5.58
CA GLU A 354 0.09 14.04 5.18
C GLU A 354 0.81 14.07 3.81
N SER A 355 0.23 13.44 2.78
CA SER A 355 0.95 13.11 1.54
C SER A 355 1.56 14.31 0.78
N HIS A 356 0.98 15.51 0.90
CA HIS A 356 1.55 16.78 0.41
C HIS A 356 2.97 17.10 0.94
N LYS A 357 3.42 16.49 2.05
CA LYS A 357 4.79 16.67 2.55
C LYS A 357 5.85 15.99 1.69
N TYR A 358 5.50 14.94 0.96
CA TYR A 358 6.47 14.15 0.18
C TYR A 358 6.10 13.93 -1.29
N MET A 359 4.80 13.91 -1.64
CA MET A 359 4.40 13.81 -3.04
C MET A 359 4.39 15.20 -3.68
N ALA A 360 5.55 15.60 -4.20
CA ALA A 360 5.72 16.81 -5.00
C ALA A 360 5.73 16.49 -6.52
N ASP A 361 5.90 17.50 -7.38
CA ASP A 361 6.05 17.31 -8.83
C ASP A 361 7.50 16.93 -9.20
N ASN A 362 7.92 15.75 -8.75
CA ASN A 362 9.23 15.15 -9.06
C ASN A 362 9.05 13.73 -9.64
N VAL A 363 10.10 13.19 -10.25
CA VAL A 363 10.05 11.90 -10.98
C VAL A 363 9.73 10.73 -10.04
N GLU A 364 10.29 10.74 -8.83
CA GLU A 364 10.14 9.72 -7.81
C GLU A 364 8.70 9.69 -7.24
N SER A 365 8.12 10.87 -7.00
CA SER A 365 6.71 11.03 -6.59
C SER A 365 5.75 10.61 -7.70
N GLN A 366 6.04 10.94 -8.96
CA GLN A 366 5.24 10.47 -10.10
C GLN A 366 5.27 8.93 -10.21
N ALA A 367 6.43 8.32 -10.03
CA ALA A 367 6.58 6.86 -9.99
C ALA A 367 5.76 6.21 -8.86
N PHE A 368 5.82 6.79 -7.67
CA PHE A 368 5.03 6.33 -6.53
C PHE A 368 3.53 6.51 -6.80
N THR A 369 3.13 7.64 -7.37
CA THR A 369 1.74 7.93 -7.78
C THR A 369 1.23 6.90 -8.80
N GLU A 370 2.01 6.57 -9.84
CA GLU A 370 1.62 5.54 -10.81
C GLU A 370 1.45 4.16 -10.18
N SER A 371 2.32 3.80 -9.23
CA SER A 371 2.20 2.55 -8.49
C SER A 371 0.95 2.52 -7.61
N LEU A 372 0.58 3.64 -6.98
CA LEU A 372 -0.69 3.78 -6.25
C LEU A 372 -1.90 3.70 -7.19
N LEU A 373 -1.88 4.39 -8.33
CA LEU A 373 -2.96 4.33 -9.32
C LEU A 373 -3.17 2.90 -9.84
N SER A 374 -2.07 2.19 -10.11
CA SER A 374 -2.11 0.76 -10.47
C SER A 374 -2.70 -0.09 -9.35
N THR A 375 -2.29 0.16 -8.10
CA THR A 375 -2.83 -0.52 -6.92
C THR A 375 -4.33 -0.28 -6.75
N ILE A 376 -4.80 0.96 -6.91
CA ILE A 376 -6.23 1.32 -6.85
C ILE A 376 -7.01 0.62 -7.96
N ARG A 377 -6.48 0.59 -9.20
CA ARG A 377 -7.11 -0.13 -10.31
C ARG A 377 -7.22 -1.63 -10.07
N LEU A 378 -6.25 -2.22 -9.38
CA LEU A 378 -6.20 -3.64 -9.04
C LEU A 378 -6.72 -3.96 -7.64
N GLN A 379 -7.36 -3.00 -6.97
CA GLN A 379 -7.65 -3.10 -5.53
C GLN A 379 -8.54 -4.29 -5.17
N ARG A 380 -9.45 -4.68 -6.08
CA ARG A 380 -10.34 -5.85 -5.91
C ARG A 380 -9.58 -7.17 -5.99
N HIS A 381 -8.60 -7.28 -6.88
CA HIS A 381 -7.75 -8.48 -7.00
C HIS A 381 -6.78 -8.61 -5.84
N LEU A 382 -6.27 -7.47 -5.35
CA LEU A 382 -5.32 -7.43 -4.23
C LEU A 382 -6.00 -7.39 -2.84
N GLY A 383 -7.33 -7.27 -2.79
CA GLY A 383 -8.07 -7.13 -1.54
C GLY A 383 -7.65 -5.93 -0.69
N VAL A 384 -7.16 -4.85 -1.31
CA VAL A 384 -6.54 -3.70 -0.65
C VAL A 384 -7.49 -2.51 -0.57
N ARG A 385 -7.45 -1.79 0.55
CA ARG A 385 -8.07 -0.47 0.70
C ARG A 385 -6.98 0.58 0.72
N VAL A 386 -7.11 1.62 -0.09
CA VAL A 386 -6.12 2.71 -0.17
C VAL A 386 -6.74 3.96 0.42
N ILE A 387 -6.11 4.55 1.42
CA ILE A 387 -6.55 5.79 2.07
C ILE A 387 -5.47 6.83 1.88
N ILE A 388 -5.83 8.01 1.37
CA ILE A 388 -4.89 9.09 1.08
C ILE A 388 -5.34 10.30 1.89
N SER A 389 -4.53 10.71 2.87
CA SER A 389 -4.76 11.91 3.66
C SER A 389 -3.81 13.01 3.23
N THR A 390 -4.35 14.16 2.84
CA THR A 390 -3.57 15.32 2.40
C THR A 390 -4.20 16.63 2.87
N GLN A 391 -3.39 17.66 3.06
CA GLN A 391 -3.93 19.02 3.21
C GLN A 391 -4.37 19.57 1.85
N GLU A 392 -3.58 19.30 0.81
CA GLU A 392 -3.76 19.85 -0.53
C GLU A 392 -4.44 18.85 -1.46
N PRO A 393 -5.70 19.07 -1.87
CA PRO A 393 -6.40 18.17 -2.79
C PRO A 393 -5.81 18.21 -4.21
N THR A 394 -5.01 19.22 -4.53
CA THR A 394 -4.36 19.43 -5.83
C THR A 394 -3.13 18.56 -6.05
N ILE A 395 -2.68 17.81 -5.04
CA ILE A 395 -1.48 16.97 -5.09
C ILE A 395 -1.48 15.98 -6.26
N SER A 396 -2.64 15.40 -6.57
CA SER A 396 -2.84 14.55 -7.73
C SER A 396 -4.32 14.43 -8.03
N THR A 397 -4.78 15.17 -9.04
CA THR A 397 -6.15 15.07 -9.55
C THR A 397 -6.46 13.66 -10.03
N ARG A 398 -5.46 12.94 -10.57
CA ARG A 398 -5.58 11.54 -11.01
C ARG A 398 -5.92 10.59 -9.86
N LEU A 399 -5.36 10.82 -8.66
CA LEU A 399 -5.69 10.01 -7.49
C LEU A 399 -7.10 10.33 -7.01
N LEU A 400 -7.49 11.60 -7.00
CA LEU A 400 -8.85 12.03 -6.66
C LEU A 400 -9.89 11.38 -7.60
N ASP A 401 -9.63 11.36 -8.91
CA ASP A 401 -10.54 10.78 -9.92
C ASP A 401 -10.78 9.28 -9.77
N LEU A 402 -9.79 8.53 -9.26
CA LEU A 402 -9.90 7.08 -9.05
C LEU A 402 -10.42 6.71 -7.65
N CYS A 403 -10.57 7.67 -6.74
CA CYS A 403 -11.04 7.39 -5.39
C CYS A 403 -12.55 7.10 -5.40
N SER A 404 -12.95 5.98 -4.78
CA SER A 404 -14.35 5.60 -4.64
C SER A 404 -15.11 6.47 -3.64
N MET A 405 -14.38 7.08 -2.71
CA MET A 405 -14.91 7.96 -1.67
C MET A 405 -13.99 9.15 -1.48
N THR A 406 -14.56 10.34 -1.29
CA THR A 406 -13.82 11.54 -0.89
C THR A 406 -14.44 12.14 0.37
N ILE A 407 -13.63 12.33 1.41
CA ILE A 407 -14.02 12.98 2.67
C ILE A 407 -13.36 14.35 2.72
N VAL A 408 -14.18 15.39 2.65
CA VAL A 408 -13.72 16.79 2.65
C VAL A 408 -13.98 17.40 4.02
N HIS A 409 -12.91 17.63 4.76
CA HIS A 409 -12.93 18.39 6.01
C HIS A 409 -12.94 19.90 5.72
N ARG A 410 -13.13 20.71 6.78
CA ARG A 410 -13.12 22.18 6.69
C ARG A 410 -11.90 22.68 5.91
N PHE A 411 -12.14 23.55 4.94
CA PHE A 411 -11.12 24.28 4.18
C PHE A 411 -11.61 25.69 3.86
N THR A 412 -10.69 26.60 3.56
CA THR A 412 -10.98 28.01 3.27
C THR A 412 -10.59 28.45 1.86
N SER A 413 -9.82 27.63 1.14
CA SER A 413 -9.30 27.96 -0.19
C SER A 413 -10.38 27.87 -1.29
N PRO A 414 -10.70 28.98 -2.00
CA PRO A 414 -11.61 28.95 -3.13
C PRO A 414 -11.09 28.11 -4.31
N ALA A 415 -9.77 28.06 -4.50
CA ALA A 415 -9.14 27.25 -5.53
C ALA A 415 -9.40 25.75 -5.29
N TRP A 416 -9.35 25.31 -4.03
CA TRP A 416 -9.67 23.93 -3.67
C TRP A 416 -11.14 23.59 -3.95
N LEU A 417 -12.06 24.52 -3.66
CA LEU A 417 -13.47 24.31 -4.00
C LEU A 417 -13.66 24.15 -5.51
N GLN A 418 -12.97 24.94 -6.34
CA GLN A 418 -13.07 24.83 -7.80
C GLN A 418 -12.55 23.49 -8.31
N VAL A 419 -11.43 22.99 -7.75
CA VAL A 419 -10.89 21.68 -8.09
C VAL A 419 -11.87 20.58 -7.68
N LEU A 420 -12.33 20.58 -6.43
CA LEU A 420 -13.30 19.60 -5.94
C LEU A 420 -14.60 19.61 -6.76
N LYS A 421 -15.12 20.79 -7.13
CA LYS A 421 -16.29 20.90 -8.01
C LYS A 421 -16.07 20.33 -9.41
N ARG A 422 -14.86 20.38 -9.96
CA ARG A 422 -14.59 19.80 -11.30
C ARG A 422 -14.49 18.28 -11.28
N HIS A 423 -14.13 17.71 -10.13
CA HIS A 423 -13.83 16.28 -10.00
C HIS A 423 -14.94 15.48 -9.30
N LEU A 424 -15.77 16.12 -8.47
CA LEU A 424 -16.82 15.45 -7.69
C LEU A 424 -18.26 15.73 -8.15
N ALA A 425 -18.49 16.75 -8.99
CA ALA A 425 -19.83 17.24 -9.33
C ALA A 425 -20.35 16.74 -10.68
#